data_AF-M6UM22-F1
#
_entry.id   AF-M6UM22-F1
#
_cell.length_a   1.000
_cell.length_b   1.000
_cell.length_c   1.000
_cell.angle_alpha   90.00
_cell.angle_beta   90.00
_cell.angle_gamma   90.00
#
_symmetry.space_group_name_H-M   'P 1'
#
loop_
_entity.id
_entity.type
_entity.pdbx_description
1 polymer ?
#
loop_
_entity_poly.entity_id
_entity_poly.type
_entity_poly.pdbx_seq_one_letter_code
_entity_poly.pdbx_strand_id
1 'polypeptide(L)'
;MVYRKKRIDYEKLKVWKHWIGQNHHHLESIGLPLAIYQDIEHWEDFLENGHLHWHIDGPPFDVKDLATENMKLLYIFLERNYFKQPPALLQMLKVRFG
;
A
#
# COMPACT_ATOMS: atom_id res chain seq x y z
N MET A 1 28.82 -1.01 18.49
CA MET A 1 28.05 -1.93 17.61
C MET A 1 26.59 -1.94 18.05
N VAL A 2 25.68 -1.44 17.22
CA VAL A 2 24.29 -1.12 17.60
C VAL A 2 23.39 -2.32 17.33
N TYR A 3 23.24 -3.21 18.32
CA TYR A 3 22.29 -4.35 18.27
C TYR A 3 20.87 -3.97 18.72
N ARG A 4 20.41 -2.73 18.43
CA ARG A 4 19.09 -2.21 18.87
C ARG A 4 18.04 -2.03 17.76
N LYS A 5 18.35 -2.31 16.49
CA LYS A 5 17.41 -2.10 15.38
C LYS A 5 16.34 -3.20 15.23
N LYS A 6 16.68 -4.49 15.36
CA LYS A 6 15.76 -5.61 15.02
C LYS A 6 14.47 -5.74 15.85
N ARG A 7 14.40 -5.21 17.08
CA ARG A 7 13.22 -5.38 17.95
C ARG A 7 12.08 -4.41 17.61
N ILE A 8 12.42 -3.23 17.10
CA ILE A 8 11.44 -2.20 16.71
C ILE A 8 10.67 -2.64 15.47
N ASP A 9 11.32 -3.36 14.55
CA ASP A 9 10.69 -3.89 13.35
C ASP A 9 9.63 -4.96 13.65
N TYR A 10 9.79 -5.77 14.70
CA TYR A 10 8.83 -6.82 15.02
C TYR A 10 7.48 -6.28 15.50
N GLU A 11 7.49 -5.26 16.35
CA GLU A 11 6.27 -4.60 16.82
C GLU A 11 5.55 -3.89 15.66
N LYS A 12 6.30 -3.18 14.81
CA LYS A 12 5.77 -2.57 13.58
C LYS A 12 5.17 -3.60 12.63
N LEU A 13 5.87 -4.72 12.39
CA LEU A 13 5.38 -5.83 11.56
C LEU A 13 4.10 -6.43 12.14
N LYS A 14 4.00 -6.60 13.45
CA LYS A 14 2.81 -7.16 14.10
C LYS A 14 1.61 -6.22 13.96
N VAL A 15 1.81 -4.92 14.19
CA VAL A 15 0.77 -3.89 14.01
C VAL A 15 0.34 -3.83 12.55
N TRP A 16 1.29 -3.83 11.62
CA TRP A 16 0.99 -3.80 10.19
C TRP A 16 0.26 -5.06 9.72
N LYS A 17 0.71 -6.27 10.12
CA LYS A 17 0.00 -7.52 9.79
C LYS A 17 -1.42 -7.53 10.34
N HIS A 18 -1.62 -6.98 11.55
CA HIS A 18 -2.96 -6.86 12.12
C HIS A 18 -3.82 -5.86 11.33
N TRP A 19 -3.26 -4.71 10.94
CA TRP A 19 -3.92 -3.71 10.12
C TRP A 19 -4.27 -4.25 8.73
N ILE A 20 -3.35 -4.95 8.07
CA ILE A 20 -3.61 -5.66 6.81
C ILE A 20 -4.70 -6.70 7.01
N GLY A 21 -4.64 -7.52 8.06
CA GLY A 21 -5.69 -8.50 8.34
C GLY A 21 -7.09 -7.87 8.48
N GLN A 22 -7.19 -6.68 9.09
CA GLN A 22 -8.46 -5.95 9.21
C GLN A 22 -8.93 -5.32 7.89
N ASN A 23 -7.99 -4.89 7.04
CA ASN A 23 -8.29 -4.21 5.77
C ASN A 23 -8.20 -5.15 4.55
N HIS A 24 -7.85 -6.42 4.74
CA HIS A 24 -7.55 -7.38 3.68
C HIS A 24 -8.69 -7.51 2.69
N HIS A 25 -9.92 -7.69 3.19
CA HIS A 25 -11.12 -7.78 2.36
C HIS A 25 -11.36 -6.48 1.55
N HIS A 26 -10.95 -5.32 2.07
CA HIS A 26 -11.07 -4.06 1.36
C HIS A 26 -10.01 -3.93 0.25
N LEU A 27 -8.76 -4.33 0.55
CA LEU A 27 -7.65 -4.36 -0.42
C LEU A 27 -7.92 -5.36 -1.56
N GLU A 28 -8.47 -6.54 -1.23
CA GLU A 28 -8.89 -7.53 -2.21
C GLU A 28 -10.06 -7.01 -3.07
N SER A 29 -11.04 -6.32 -2.45
CA SER A 29 -12.15 -5.69 -3.19
C SER A 29 -11.70 -4.55 -4.11
N ILE A 30 -10.59 -3.87 -3.82
CA ILE A 30 -9.95 -2.91 -4.72
C ILE A 30 -9.30 -3.64 -5.92
N GLY A 31 -9.03 -4.94 -5.82
CA GLY A 31 -8.31 -5.71 -6.82
C GLY A 31 -6.79 -5.54 -6.73
N LEU A 32 -6.27 -5.18 -5.55
CA LEU A 32 -4.83 -5.13 -5.33
C LEU A 32 -4.27 -6.56 -5.21
N PRO A 33 -3.19 -6.89 -5.94
CA PRO A 33 -2.52 -8.17 -5.76
C PRO A 33 -1.90 -8.27 -4.36
N LEU A 34 -1.93 -9.49 -3.81
CA LEU A 34 -1.35 -9.82 -2.50
C LEU A 34 0.12 -9.36 -2.37
N ALA A 35 0.87 -9.37 -3.47
CA ALA A 35 2.27 -8.92 -3.53
C ALA A 35 2.46 -7.46 -3.07
N ILE A 36 1.45 -6.60 -3.26
CA ILE A 36 1.50 -5.19 -2.86
C ILE A 36 1.51 -5.01 -1.35
N TYR A 37 0.79 -5.86 -0.64
CA TYR A 37 0.65 -5.81 0.82
C TYR A 37 1.16 -7.08 1.48
N GLN A 38 2.15 -7.73 0.87
CA GLN A 38 2.84 -8.89 1.43
C GLN A 38 3.81 -8.48 2.52
N ASP A 39 4.53 -7.37 2.31
CA ASP A 39 5.41 -6.75 3.30
C ASP A 39 5.22 -5.24 3.37
N ILE A 40 5.66 -4.64 4.47
CA ILE A 40 5.66 -3.18 4.67
C ILE A 40 6.42 -2.48 3.54
N GLU A 41 7.58 -3.02 3.14
CA GLU A 41 8.43 -2.40 2.12
C GLU A 41 7.74 -2.34 0.76
N HIS A 42 7.06 -3.43 0.35
CA HIS A 42 6.27 -3.47 -0.89
C HIS A 42 5.11 -2.47 -0.86
N TRP A 43 4.47 -2.35 0.31
CA TRP A 43 3.38 -1.41 0.51
C TRP A 43 3.87 0.04 0.45
N GLU A 44 4.99 0.35 1.10
CA GLU A 44 5.60 1.69 1.07
C GLU A 44 6.06 2.06 -0.35
N ASP A 45 6.73 1.15 -1.06
CA ASP A 45 7.15 1.35 -2.46
C ASP A 45 5.94 1.61 -3.36
N PHE A 46 4.86 0.85 -3.19
CA PHE A 46 3.61 1.07 -3.91
C PHE A 46 2.97 2.43 -3.59
N LEU A 47 3.00 2.87 -2.33
CA LEU A 47 2.46 4.18 -1.94
C LEU A 47 3.30 5.35 -2.50
N GLU A 48 4.60 5.16 -2.68
CA GLU A 48 5.48 6.18 -3.25
C GLU A 48 5.44 6.21 -4.79
N ASN A 49 5.53 5.04 -5.42
CA ASN A 49 5.65 4.92 -6.88
C ASN A 49 4.32 4.72 -7.60
N GLY A 50 3.29 4.20 -6.91
CA GLY A 50 2.01 3.79 -7.51
C GLY A 50 2.08 2.51 -8.32
N HIS A 51 3.22 1.81 -8.34
CA HIS A 51 3.41 0.58 -9.08
C HIS A 51 4.50 -0.26 -8.41
N LEU A 52 4.42 -1.58 -8.56
CA LEU A 52 5.40 -2.53 -8.03
C LEU A 52 6.40 -2.87 -9.15
N HIS A 53 7.51 -2.13 -9.23
CA HIS A 53 8.53 -2.34 -10.27
C HIS A 53 9.73 -3.15 -9.80
N TRP A 54 10.11 -3.02 -8.53
CA TRP A 54 11.43 -3.46 -8.04
C TRP A 54 11.43 -4.84 -7.37
N HIS A 55 10.25 -5.41 -7.13
CA HIS A 55 10.12 -6.66 -6.39
C HIS A 55 9.96 -7.85 -7.35
N ILE A 56 11.03 -8.65 -7.43
CA ILE A 56 11.22 -9.78 -8.36
C ILE A 56 10.27 -10.95 -8.06
N ASP A 57 9.65 -10.94 -6.88
CA ASP A 57 8.79 -12.02 -6.37
C ASP A 57 7.31 -11.91 -6.79
N GLY A 58 6.92 -10.87 -7.56
CA GLY A 58 5.54 -10.66 -7.99
C GLY A 58 5.39 -10.26 -9.46
N PRO A 59 4.21 -10.46 -10.06
CA PRO A 59 3.92 -9.90 -11.37
C PRO A 59 3.98 -8.36 -11.30
N PRO A 60 4.47 -7.69 -12.35
CA PRO A 60 4.47 -6.23 -12.40
C PRO A 60 3.02 -5.74 -12.28
N PHE A 61 2.81 -4.80 -11.38
CA PHE A 61 1.50 -4.20 -11.14
C PHE A 61 1.62 -2.69 -11.18
N ASP A 62 0.81 -2.04 -12.02
CA ASP A 62 0.67 -0.59 -12.02
C ASP A 62 -0.76 -0.24 -11.58
N VAL A 63 -0.88 0.74 -10.68
CA VAL A 63 -2.19 1.30 -10.33
C VAL A 63 -2.94 1.78 -11.58
N LYS A 64 -2.23 2.18 -12.63
CA LYS A 64 -2.78 2.62 -13.92
C LYS A 64 -3.54 1.52 -14.67
N ASP A 65 -3.22 0.25 -14.43
CA ASP A 65 -3.91 -0.90 -15.03
C ASP A 65 -5.21 -1.25 -14.29
N LEU A 66 -5.45 -0.69 -13.10
CA LEU A 66 -6.72 -0.88 -12.40
C LEU A 66 -7.87 -0.20 -13.15
N ALA A 67 -9.05 -0.82 -13.08
CA ALA A 67 -10.28 -0.18 -13.49
C ALA A 67 -10.49 1.15 -12.75
N THR A 68 -11.11 2.13 -13.41
CA THR A 68 -11.35 3.46 -12.82
C THR A 68 -12.15 3.38 -11.51
N GLU A 69 -13.08 2.43 -11.41
CA GLU A 69 -13.86 2.17 -10.19
C GLU A 69 -12.95 1.71 -9.04
N ASN A 70 -12.01 0.80 -9.32
CA ASN A 70 -11.04 0.30 -8.36
C ASN A 70 -10.04 1.38 -7.94
N MET A 71 -9.59 2.23 -8.87
CA MET A 71 -8.76 3.39 -8.52
C MET A 71 -9.48 4.36 -7.59
N LYS A 72 -10.80 4.57 -7.76
CA LYS A 72 -11.59 5.39 -6.84
C LYS A 72 -11.72 4.75 -5.47
N LEU A 73 -11.93 3.43 -5.40
CA LEU A 73 -11.93 2.71 -4.12
C LEU A 73 -10.57 2.84 -3.41
N LEU A 74 -9.47 2.71 -4.16
CA LEU A 74 -8.12 2.94 -3.65
C LEU A 74 -7.93 4.36 -3.14
N TYR A 75 -8.40 5.37 -3.89
CA TYR A 75 -8.35 6.77 -3.48
C TYR A 75 -9.07 6.98 -2.14
N ILE A 76 -10.31 6.52 -2.01
CA ILE A 76 -11.11 6.66 -0.78
C ILE A 76 -10.42 5.93 0.39
N PHE A 77 -9.88 4.74 0.13
CA PHE A 77 -9.17 3.95 1.13
C PHE A 77 -7.91 4.66 1.64
N LEU A 78 -7.09 5.17 0.72
CA LEU A 78 -5.88 5.90 1.05
C LEU A 78 -6.18 7.22 1.73
N GLU A 79 -7.19 7.96 1.26
CA GLU A 79 -7.63 9.20 1.89
C GLU A 79 -8.05 8.96 3.34
N ARG A 80 -8.84 7.92 3.60
CA ARG A 80 -9.32 7.59 4.95
C ARG A 80 -8.19 7.16 5.90
N ASN A 81 -7.25 6.36 5.43
CA ASN A 81 -6.18 5.80 6.27
C ASN A 81 -4.97 6.73 6.40
N TYR A 82 -4.67 7.51 5.36
CA TYR A 82 -3.46 8.34 5.24
C TYR A 82 -3.75 9.84 5.22
N PHE A 83 -4.94 10.28 5.63
CA PHE A 83 -5.31 11.69 5.69
C PHE A 83 -4.25 12.58 6.38
N LYS A 84 -3.64 12.08 7.47
CA LYS A 84 -2.62 12.82 8.22
C LYS A 84 -1.28 12.93 7.51
N GLN A 85 -0.92 11.95 6.70
CA GLN A 85 0.36 11.86 5.98
C GLN A 85 0.09 11.27 4.60
N PRO A 86 -0.34 12.12 3.64
CA PRO A 86 -0.79 11.64 2.34
C PRO A 86 0.41 11.15 1.49
N PRO A 87 0.41 9.88 1.06
CA PRO A 87 1.46 9.35 0.20
C PRO A 87 1.43 9.99 -1.20
N ALA A 88 2.53 9.86 -1.94
CA ALA A 88 2.62 10.36 -3.32
C ALA A 88 1.52 9.79 -4.22
N LEU A 89 1.20 8.50 -4.06
CA LEU A 89 0.09 7.85 -4.75
C LEU A 89 -1.26 8.53 -4.48
N LEU A 90 -1.56 8.88 -3.22
CA LEU A 90 -2.80 9.58 -2.88
C LEU A 90 -2.85 10.96 -3.55
N GLN A 91 -1.73 11.69 -3.58
CA GLN A 91 -1.65 12.99 -4.25
C GLN A 91 -1.88 12.84 -5.77
N MET A 92 -1.28 11.83 -6.40
CA MET A 92 -1.50 11.53 -7.81
C MET A 92 -2.97 11.19 -8.11
N LEU A 93 -3.59 10.34 -7.27
CA LEU A 93 -5.01 10.00 -7.42
C LEU A 93 -5.92 11.22 -7.16
N LYS A 94 -5.56 12.09 -6.22
CA LYS A 94 -6.29 13.34 -5.95
C LYS A 94 -6.31 14.26 -7.15
N VAL A 95 -5.20 14.39 -7.89
CA VAL A 95 -5.16 15.18 -9.15
C VAL A 95 -6.06 14.57 -10.23
N ARG A 96 -6.26 13.24 -10.20
CA ARG A 96 -7.05 12.53 -11.21
C ARG A 96 -8.55 12.50 -10.91
N PHE A 97 -8.94 12.51 -9.63
CA PHE A 97 -10.31 12.28 -9.18
C PHE A 97 -10.91 13.40 -8.31
N GLY A 98 -10.10 14.33 -7.81
CA GLY A 98 -10.52 15.47 -7.00
C GLY A 98 -10.71 16.76 -7.79
#